data_AF-A0AAV5ASH1-F1
#
_entry.id   AF-A0AAV5ASH1-F1
#
_cell.length_a   1.000
_cell.length_b   1.000
_cell.length_c   1.000
_cell.angle_alpha   90.00
_cell.angle_beta   90.00
_cell.angle_gamma   90.00
#
_symmetry.space_group_name_H-M   'P 1'
#
loop_
_entity.id
_entity.type
_entity.pdbx_description
1 polymer ?
#
loop_
_entity_poly.entity_id
_entity_poly.type
_entity_poly.pdbx_seq_one_letter_code
_entity_poly.pdbx_strand_id
1 'polypeptide(L)'
;MAAAAIGKLTNIFGPEASKGIDNLVQKFDFSKIDVTDKTAKDYLHVGLAPSFGNLNSESIKGMDEKLKVMIAGTMRSLEAHSKEGELSWDGVMSVLMQNPLLEADDGKIDRSDKLIKSGTNVFKFNGSPDESIVKEVEAWFVHLIGDPDVLADTKIDIDVLANIVAQTGATVQSFESIFFKHESHEKTLVDIGILRFPDIDKPFFKVYRIKLTAWSSSARVLMIQEDQNGITGEFNARNFRPRASVIEGMKEETKKLAVAEAESLFG
;
A
#
# COMPACT_ATOMS: atom_id res chain seq x y z
N MET A 1 -10.38 5.39 20.98
CA MET A 1 -10.50 3.92 20.81
C MET A 1 -10.20 3.25 22.14
N ALA A 2 -11.06 2.35 22.61
CA ALA A 2 -10.82 1.63 23.86
C ALA A 2 -9.71 0.58 23.69
N ALA A 3 -8.99 0.27 24.77
CA ALA A 3 -7.79 -0.59 24.75
C ALA A 3 -8.03 -2.03 24.26
N ALA A 4 -9.28 -2.52 24.25
CA ALA A 4 -9.63 -3.88 23.83
C ALA A 4 -9.75 -4.03 22.30
N ALA A 5 -10.28 -3.03 21.61
CA ALA A 5 -10.39 -2.98 20.14
C ALA A 5 -9.01 -3.01 19.45
N ILE A 6 -8.03 -2.36 20.08
CA ILE A 6 -6.63 -2.31 19.60
C ILE A 6 -5.98 -3.70 19.59
N GLY A 7 -6.37 -4.60 20.51
CA GLY A 7 -5.76 -5.93 20.64
C GLY A 7 -6.01 -6.84 19.45
N LYS A 8 -7.26 -6.93 18.96
CA LYS A 8 -7.59 -7.79 17.81
C LYS A 8 -7.00 -7.27 16.49
N LEU A 9 -7.05 -5.96 16.24
CA LEU A 9 -6.45 -5.36 15.05
C LEU A 9 -4.92 -5.51 15.08
N THR A 10 -4.30 -5.41 16.26
CA THR A 10 -2.85 -5.65 16.43
C THR A 10 -2.46 -7.09 16.14
N ASN A 11 -3.30 -8.08 16.44
CA ASN A 11 -3.02 -9.49 16.10
C ASN A 11 -3.03 -9.75 14.58
N ILE A 12 -3.76 -8.94 13.82
CA ILE A 12 -3.86 -9.06 12.36
C ILE A 12 -2.74 -8.26 11.71
N PHE A 13 -2.70 -6.95 11.95
CA PHE A 13 -1.82 -6.02 11.23
C PHE A 13 -0.45 -5.83 11.89
N GLY A 14 -0.27 -6.31 13.12
CA GLY A 14 0.90 -5.99 13.93
C GLY A 14 0.78 -4.63 14.65
N PRO A 15 1.66 -4.35 15.62
CA PRO A 15 1.50 -3.24 16.55
C PRO A 15 1.70 -1.85 15.93
N GLU A 16 2.55 -1.73 14.91
CA GLU A 16 2.77 -0.46 14.23
C GLU A 16 1.75 -0.23 13.12
N ALA A 17 1.46 -1.25 12.30
CA ALA A 17 0.53 -1.06 11.19
C ALA A 17 -0.93 -0.95 11.65
N SER A 18 -1.31 -1.55 12.79
CA SER A 18 -2.66 -1.37 13.35
C SER A 18 -3.02 0.08 13.69
N LYS A 19 -2.02 0.98 13.78
CA LYS A 19 -2.21 2.42 14.00
C LYS A 19 -2.65 3.17 12.74
N GLY A 20 -2.59 2.54 11.56
CA GLY A 20 -2.95 3.15 10.27
C GLY A 20 -1.75 3.40 9.36
N ILE A 21 -2.00 3.42 8.04
CA ILE A 21 -0.96 3.62 7.01
C ILE A 21 -0.33 5.02 7.06
N ASP A 22 -1.12 6.04 7.41
CA ASP A 22 -0.65 7.42 7.53
C ASP A 22 0.48 7.57 8.55
N ASN A 23 0.35 6.91 9.70
CA ASN A 23 1.37 6.89 10.74
C ASN A 23 2.69 6.22 10.28
N LEU A 24 2.62 5.22 9.40
CA LEU A 24 3.80 4.50 8.90
C LEU A 24 4.57 5.34 7.88
N VAL A 25 3.84 5.91 6.90
CA VAL A 25 4.42 6.69 5.81
C VAL A 25 5.14 7.92 6.33
N GLN A 26 4.52 8.67 7.25
CA GLN A 26 5.09 9.93 7.78
C GLN A 26 6.30 9.74 8.69
N LYS A 27 6.44 8.56 9.32
CA LYS A 27 7.54 8.26 10.25
C LYS A 27 8.72 7.56 9.59
N PHE A 28 8.55 7.10 8.34
CA PHE A 28 9.59 6.39 7.66
C PHE A 28 10.69 7.34 7.21
N ASP A 29 11.93 6.99 7.55
CA ASP A 29 13.10 7.78 7.22
C ASP A 29 13.77 7.22 5.97
N PHE A 30 13.34 7.73 4.81
CA PHE A 30 13.83 7.29 3.51
C PHE A 30 15.35 7.48 3.34
N SER A 31 15.97 8.38 4.11
CA SER A 31 17.43 8.59 4.06
C SER A 31 18.25 7.41 4.60
N LYS A 32 17.61 6.47 5.31
CA LYS A 32 18.25 5.27 5.85
C LYS A 32 18.32 4.11 4.87
N ILE A 33 17.73 4.24 3.68
CA ILE A 33 17.83 3.22 2.64
C ILE A 33 19.29 3.15 2.17
N ASP A 34 19.95 2.03 2.44
CA ASP A 34 21.23 1.65 1.85
C ASP A 34 21.01 1.15 0.42
N VAL A 35 21.38 2.02 -0.50
CA VAL A 35 21.24 1.82 -1.94
C VAL A 35 22.32 0.90 -2.52
N THR A 36 23.39 0.64 -1.75
CA THR A 36 24.50 -0.22 -2.18
C THR A 36 24.23 -1.68 -1.84
N ASP A 37 23.46 -1.95 -0.78
CA ASP A 37 23.02 -3.29 -0.42
C ASP A 37 21.69 -3.64 -1.10
N LYS A 38 21.78 -4.41 -2.18
CA LYS A 38 20.63 -4.93 -2.94
C LYS A 38 19.78 -5.93 -2.14
N THR A 39 20.31 -6.48 -1.05
CA THR A 39 19.63 -7.46 -0.19
C THR A 39 19.00 -6.84 1.05
N ALA A 40 19.39 -5.61 1.40
CA ALA A 40 18.82 -4.89 2.53
C ALA A 40 17.32 -4.62 2.31
N LYS A 41 16.52 -4.97 3.32
CA LYS A 41 15.07 -4.71 3.42
C LYS A 41 14.81 -3.42 4.18
N ASP A 42 15.50 -2.37 3.77
CA ASP A 42 15.54 -1.05 4.42
C ASP A 42 14.57 -0.04 3.79
N TYR A 43 13.61 -0.52 2.99
CA TYR A 43 12.56 0.27 2.33
C TYR A 43 11.27 0.31 3.16
N LEU A 44 10.35 1.20 2.80
CA LEU A 44 9.04 1.26 3.45
C LEU A 44 8.22 0.04 3.03
N HIS A 45 8.29 -1.02 3.84
CA HIS A 45 7.59 -2.27 3.64
C HIS A 45 6.46 -2.45 4.64
N VAL A 46 5.24 -2.64 4.14
CA VAL A 46 4.09 -2.99 4.95
C VAL A 46 3.24 -4.00 4.20
N GLY A 47 3.20 -5.25 4.67
CA GLY A 47 2.41 -6.29 4.02
C GLY A 47 0.91 -5.96 3.95
N LEU A 48 0.33 -5.51 5.06
CA LEU A 48 -1.04 -4.99 5.11
C LEU A 48 -1.24 -3.99 6.26
N ALA A 49 -1.71 -2.79 5.94
CA ALA A 49 -2.18 -1.80 6.91
C ALA A 49 -3.68 -1.54 6.75
N PRO A 50 -4.43 -1.29 7.84
CA PRO A 50 -5.81 -0.85 7.76
C PRO A 50 -5.89 0.64 7.37
N SER A 51 -6.87 0.98 6.53
CA SER A 51 -7.41 2.33 6.40
C SER A 51 -8.86 2.32 6.87
N PHE A 52 -9.17 3.06 7.92
CA PHE A 52 -10.51 3.08 8.50
C PHE A 52 -11.44 4.11 7.85
N GLY A 53 -10.90 5.09 7.12
CA GLY A 53 -11.70 6.19 6.58
C GLY A 53 -12.55 6.85 7.67
N ASN A 54 -13.88 6.84 7.48
CA ASN A 54 -14.85 7.36 8.44
C ASN A 54 -15.37 6.32 9.46
N LEU A 55 -14.84 5.09 9.42
CA LEU A 55 -15.25 4.01 10.31
C LEU A 55 -14.73 4.22 11.74
N ASN A 56 -15.65 4.24 12.70
CA ASN A 56 -15.37 4.41 14.12
C ASN A 56 -16.44 3.69 14.96
N SER A 57 -16.31 3.77 16.29
CA SER A 57 -17.23 3.14 17.26
C SER A 57 -18.70 3.55 17.12
N GLU A 58 -18.97 4.73 16.58
CA GLU A 58 -20.33 5.24 16.35
C GLU A 58 -20.83 4.86 14.96
N SER A 59 -20.03 5.10 13.92
CA SER A 59 -20.44 4.83 12.53
C SER A 59 -20.62 3.35 12.25
N ILE A 60 -19.87 2.46 12.91
CA ILE A 60 -20.09 1.02 12.78
C ILE A 60 -21.51 0.63 13.21
N LYS A 61 -22.10 1.25 14.24
CA LYS A 61 -23.43 0.86 14.76
C LYS A 61 -24.53 1.07 13.73
N GLY A 62 -24.45 2.14 12.94
CA GLY A 62 -25.39 2.47 11.87
C GLY A 62 -25.18 1.71 10.56
N MET A 63 -24.14 0.89 10.47
CA MET A 63 -23.81 0.13 9.26
C MET A 63 -24.75 -1.06 9.04
N ASP A 64 -24.99 -1.40 7.77
CA ASP A 64 -25.76 -2.58 7.36
C ASP A 64 -25.22 -3.88 7.99
N GLU A 65 -26.13 -4.78 8.35
CA GLU A 65 -25.80 -6.05 9.00
C GLU A 65 -24.83 -6.89 8.16
N LYS A 66 -25.01 -6.94 6.83
CA LYS A 66 -24.18 -7.75 5.94
C LYS A 66 -22.75 -7.23 5.90
N LEU A 67 -22.56 -5.91 5.94
CA LEU A 67 -21.24 -5.30 6.03
C LEU A 67 -20.55 -5.64 7.36
N LYS A 68 -21.28 -5.61 8.48
CA LYS A 68 -20.72 -6.04 9.78
C LYS A 68 -20.33 -7.51 9.78
N VAL A 69 -21.19 -8.38 9.27
CA VAL A 69 -20.90 -9.83 9.12
C VAL A 69 -19.67 -10.04 8.25
N MET A 70 -19.58 -9.34 7.13
CA MET A 70 -18.42 -9.34 6.24
C MET A 70 -17.15 -8.91 6.98
N ILE A 71 -17.16 -7.79 7.70
CA ILE A 71 -16.00 -7.32 8.48
C ILE A 71 -15.52 -8.39 9.46
N ALA A 72 -16.41 -8.91 10.31
CA ALA A 72 -16.04 -9.89 11.32
C ALA A 72 -15.46 -11.17 10.68
N GLY A 73 -16.09 -11.67 9.63
CA GLY A 73 -15.61 -12.86 8.93
C GLY A 73 -14.27 -12.66 8.22
N THR A 74 -14.07 -11.52 7.55
CA THR A 74 -12.80 -11.17 6.91
C THR A 74 -11.68 -11.03 7.93
N MET A 75 -11.93 -10.36 9.07
CA MET A 75 -10.92 -10.21 10.12
C MET A 75 -10.52 -11.56 10.71
N ARG A 76 -11.47 -12.48 10.94
CA ARG A 76 -11.15 -13.85 11.39
C ARG A 76 -10.27 -14.60 10.39
N SER A 77 -10.56 -14.49 9.09
CA SER A 77 -9.75 -15.15 8.05
C SER A 77 -8.33 -14.57 7.98
N LEU A 78 -8.19 -13.24 8.08
CA LEU A 78 -6.88 -12.59 8.11
C LEU A 78 -6.10 -12.92 9.39
N GLU A 79 -6.76 -12.98 10.54
CA GLU A 79 -6.13 -13.39 11.80
C GLU A 79 -5.66 -14.85 11.79
N ALA A 80 -6.41 -15.74 11.13
CA ALA A 80 -5.99 -17.12 10.94
C ALA A 80 -4.72 -17.18 10.07
N HIS A 81 -4.69 -16.42 8.98
CA HIS A 81 -3.54 -16.37 8.08
C HIS A 81 -2.31 -15.71 8.71
N SER A 82 -2.49 -14.64 9.50
CA SER A 82 -1.37 -13.96 10.19
C SER A 82 -0.65 -14.85 11.22
N LYS A 83 -1.30 -15.93 11.68
CA LYS A 83 -0.67 -16.94 12.55
C LYS A 83 0.22 -17.91 11.78
N GLU A 84 0.05 -18.04 10.47
CA GLU A 84 0.82 -18.94 9.60
C GLU A 84 2.05 -18.25 8.99
N GLY A 85 2.03 -16.91 8.90
CA GLY A 85 3.14 -16.13 8.36
C GLY A 85 2.81 -14.65 8.17
N GLU A 86 3.71 -13.94 7.50
CA GLU A 86 3.53 -12.52 7.16
C GLU A 86 2.39 -12.33 6.15
N LEU A 87 1.58 -11.29 6.34
CA LEU A 87 0.53 -10.86 5.42
C LEU A 87 1.13 -10.26 4.13
N SER A 88 1.70 -11.09 3.27
CA SER A 88 2.10 -10.69 1.92
C SER A 88 0.89 -10.33 1.07
N TRP A 89 1.10 -9.50 0.04
CA TRP A 89 0.05 -9.15 -0.93
C TRP A 89 -0.69 -10.37 -1.48
N ASP A 90 0.04 -11.38 -1.93
CA ASP A 90 -0.55 -12.59 -2.50
C ASP A 90 -1.31 -13.41 -1.46
N GLY A 91 -0.79 -13.47 -0.23
CA GLY A 91 -1.47 -14.10 0.91
C GLY A 91 -2.79 -13.42 1.24
N VAL A 92 -2.78 -12.09 1.36
CA VAL A 92 -3.98 -11.28 1.60
C VAL A 92 -5.00 -11.45 0.48
N MET A 93 -4.57 -11.34 -0.77
CA MET A 93 -5.46 -11.53 -1.92
C MET A 93 -6.05 -12.93 -1.95
N SER A 94 -5.26 -13.96 -1.64
CA SER A 94 -5.74 -15.35 -1.53
C SER A 94 -6.82 -15.48 -0.46
N VAL A 95 -6.59 -14.94 0.74
CA VAL A 95 -7.56 -14.95 1.83
C VAL A 95 -8.87 -14.27 1.43
N LEU A 96 -8.79 -13.09 0.81
CA LEU A 96 -9.99 -12.34 0.41
C LEU A 96 -10.76 -13.03 -0.72
N MET A 97 -10.06 -13.59 -1.71
CA MET A 97 -10.69 -14.30 -2.84
C MET A 97 -11.35 -15.62 -2.42
N GLN A 98 -10.82 -16.29 -1.39
CA GLN A 98 -11.38 -17.54 -0.88
C GLN A 98 -12.45 -17.34 0.20
N ASN A 99 -12.61 -16.11 0.70
CA ASN A 99 -13.59 -15.83 1.74
C ASN A 99 -15.02 -16.01 1.22
N PRO A 100 -15.84 -16.91 1.79
CA PRO A 100 -17.19 -17.17 1.30
C PRO A 100 -18.16 -16.01 1.52
N LEU A 101 -17.83 -15.07 2.40
CA LEU A 101 -18.63 -13.88 2.70
C LEU A 101 -18.31 -12.71 1.76
N LEU A 102 -17.25 -12.83 0.95
CA LEU A 102 -16.82 -11.81 0.00
C LEU A 102 -17.18 -12.20 -1.42
N GLU A 103 -17.59 -11.24 -2.21
CA GLU A 103 -17.57 -11.31 -3.66
C GLU A 103 -16.72 -10.18 -4.20
N ALA A 104 -15.86 -10.50 -5.16
CA ALA A 104 -14.98 -9.52 -5.75
C ALA A 104 -15.72 -8.79 -6.87
N ASP A 105 -15.64 -7.46 -6.89
CA ASP A 105 -16.14 -6.68 -8.01
C ASP A 105 -15.27 -6.93 -9.26
N ASP A 106 -15.87 -6.73 -10.45
CA ASP A 106 -15.19 -6.88 -11.75
C ASP A 106 -14.08 -5.84 -12.00
N GLY A 107 -14.02 -4.78 -11.18
CA GLY A 107 -13.09 -3.66 -11.32
C GLY A 107 -11.67 -3.90 -10.79
N LYS A 108 -11.01 -5.02 -11.13
CA LYS A 108 -9.59 -5.21 -10.80
C LYS A 108 -8.76 -4.13 -11.50
N ILE A 109 -7.96 -3.40 -10.73
CA ILE A 109 -6.96 -2.47 -11.26
C ILE A 109 -5.59 -3.13 -11.17
N ASP A 110 -4.87 -3.08 -12.29
CA ASP A 110 -3.50 -3.55 -12.43
C ASP A 110 -2.79 -2.55 -13.35
N ARG A 111 -2.12 -1.57 -12.75
CA ARG A 111 -1.46 -0.48 -13.47
C ARG A 111 0.01 -0.47 -13.13
N SER A 112 0.84 -0.31 -14.16
CA SER A 112 2.24 0.01 -13.99
C SER A 112 2.60 1.15 -14.92
N ASP A 113 3.42 2.07 -14.42
CA ASP A 113 3.94 3.19 -15.20
C ASP A 113 5.37 3.50 -14.80
N LYS A 114 6.09 4.22 -15.67
CA LYS A 114 7.48 4.63 -15.44
C LYS A 114 7.64 6.12 -15.66
N LEU A 115 8.17 6.79 -14.65
CA LEU A 115 8.74 8.12 -14.83
C LEU A 115 10.20 7.97 -15.25
N ILE A 116 10.49 8.23 -16.53
CA ILE A 116 11.83 8.12 -17.12
C ILE A 116 12.45 9.51 -17.24
N LYS A 117 13.69 9.64 -16.78
CA LYS A 117 14.50 10.84 -16.94
C LYS A 117 15.75 10.53 -17.76
N SER A 118 16.00 11.36 -18.75
CA SER A 118 17.21 11.30 -19.58
C SER A 118 18.31 12.18 -18.97
N GLY A 119 19.51 11.62 -18.81
CA GLY A 119 20.68 12.31 -18.26
C GLY A 119 21.05 11.85 -16.84
N THR A 120 22.34 11.81 -16.57
CA THR A 120 22.99 11.29 -15.34
C THR A 120 22.77 12.13 -14.08
N ASN A 121 21.83 13.07 -14.11
CA ASN A 121 21.90 14.24 -13.25
C ASN A 121 20.58 15.01 -13.17
N VAL A 122 19.44 14.38 -13.47
CA VAL A 122 18.15 15.06 -13.34
C VAL A 122 17.80 15.20 -11.85
N PHE A 123 18.06 14.18 -11.05
CA PHE A 123 17.92 14.22 -9.60
C PHE A 123 19.22 14.73 -8.92
N LYS A 124 19.61 16.01 -9.10
CA LYS A 124 20.85 16.56 -8.48
C LYS A 124 20.74 16.79 -6.98
N PHE A 125 21.88 16.60 -6.31
CA PHE A 125 22.08 16.68 -4.87
C PHE A 125 22.70 18.01 -4.45
N ASN A 126 21.88 18.89 -3.87
CA ASN A 126 22.32 19.83 -2.84
C ASN A 126 21.47 19.70 -1.55
N GLY A 127 20.70 18.63 -1.43
CA GLY A 127 19.87 18.34 -0.26
C GLY A 127 18.45 18.93 -0.30
N SER A 128 18.07 19.67 -1.35
CA SER A 128 16.68 20.04 -1.62
C SER A 128 16.25 19.45 -2.96
N PRO A 129 15.19 18.62 -3.02
CA PRO A 129 14.69 18.14 -4.30
C PRO A 129 14.21 19.33 -5.14
N ASP A 130 14.56 19.34 -6.43
CA ASP A 130 14.12 20.38 -7.35
C ASP A 130 12.58 20.38 -7.36
N GLU A 131 11.97 21.51 -6.97
CA GLU A 131 10.52 21.64 -6.84
C GLU A 131 9.79 21.26 -8.14
N SER A 132 10.41 21.48 -9.29
CA SER A 132 9.84 21.09 -10.58
C SER A 132 9.78 19.57 -10.76
N ILE A 133 10.80 18.85 -10.25
CA ILE A 133 10.87 17.39 -10.29
C ILE A 133 9.90 16.80 -9.28
N VAL A 134 9.78 17.38 -8.08
CA VAL A 134 8.81 16.92 -7.08
C VAL A 134 7.39 17.03 -7.63
N LYS A 135 7.03 18.17 -8.25
CA LYS A 135 5.71 18.36 -8.86
C LYS A 135 5.45 17.40 -10.02
N GLU A 136 6.47 17.08 -10.81
CA GLU A 136 6.33 16.10 -11.88
C GLU A 136 6.12 14.69 -11.34
N VAL A 137 6.86 14.31 -10.30
CA VAL A 137 6.69 13.02 -9.61
C VAL A 137 5.33 12.93 -8.94
N GLU A 138 4.84 14.02 -8.35
CA GLU A 138 3.49 14.13 -7.81
C GLU A 138 2.43 13.94 -8.91
N ALA A 139 2.53 14.68 -10.01
CA ALA A 139 1.58 14.54 -11.12
C ALA A 139 1.59 13.11 -11.71
N TRP A 140 2.78 12.52 -11.86
CA TRP A 140 2.95 11.14 -12.29
C TRP A 140 2.34 10.15 -11.30
N PHE A 141 2.59 10.31 -10.01
CA PHE A 141 2.05 9.44 -8.96
C PHE A 141 0.52 9.53 -8.89
N VAL A 142 -0.03 10.75 -8.94
CA VAL A 142 -1.48 10.97 -9.00
C VAL A 142 -2.10 10.28 -10.21
N HIS A 143 -1.43 10.33 -11.38
CA HIS A 143 -1.88 9.61 -12.58
C HIS A 143 -1.78 8.09 -12.42
N LEU A 144 -0.67 7.58 -11.87
CA LEU A 144 -0.46 6.16 -11.60
C LEU A 144 -1.52 5.60 -10.66
N ILE A 145 -1.90 6.32 -9.60
CA ILE A 145 -2.96 5.86 -8.70
C ILE A 145 -4.32 6.05 -9.37
N GLY A 146 -4.59 7.23 -9.93
CA GLY A 146 -5.83 7.55 -10.64
C GLY A 146 -7.08 7.37 -9.79
N ASP A 147 -6.94 7.39 -8.47
CA ASP A 147 -7.99 7.11 -7.50
C ASP A 147 -7.87 8.07 -6.31
N PRO A 148 -8.73 9.10 -6.21
CA PRO A 148 -8.59 10.16 -5.21
C PRO A 148 -8.78 9.65 -3.79
N ASP A 149 -9.56 8.58 -3.60
CA ASP A 149 -9.76 7.99 -2.28
C ASP A 149 -8.48 7.32 -1.77
N VAL A 150 -7.74 6.64 -2.65
CA VAL A 150 -6.45 6.03 -2.30
C VAL A 150 -5.40 7.08 -1.96
N LEU A 151 -5.37 8.18 -2.73
CA LEU A 151 -4.46 9.30 -2.46
C LEU A 151 -4.75 9.94 -1.09
N ALA A 152 -6.04 10.14 -0.77
CA ALA A 152 -6.46 10.68 0.52
C ALA A 152 -6.16 9.72 1.69
N ASP A 153 -6.39 8.43 1.51
CA ASP A 153 -6.19 7.41 2.56
C ASP A 153 -4.71 7.18 2.89
N THR A 154 -3.83 7.20 1.89
CA THR A 154 -2.40 6.90 2.07
C THR A 154 -1.61 8.08 2.63
N LYS A 155 -2.11 9.31 2.45
CA LYS A 155 -1.44 10.56 2.83
C LYS A 155 0.02 10.63 2.34
N ILE A 156 0.28 10.06 1.16
CA ILE A 156 1.53 10.30 0.43
C ILE A 156 1.41 11.71 -0.16
N ASP A 157 1.86 12.70 0.60
CA ASP A 157 1.85 14.11 0.22
C ASP A 157 3.15 14.53 -0.47
N ILE A 158 3.22 15.82 -0.81
CA ILE A 158 4.37 16.39 -1.52
C ILE A 158 5.68 16.27 -0.72
N ASP A 159 5.63 16.28 0.62
CA ASP A 159 6.83 16.16 1.45
C ASP A 159 7.35 14.70 1.46
N VAL A 160 6.44 13.72 1.53
CA VAL A 160 6.78 12.31 1.35
C VAL A 160 7.37 12.07 -0.05
N LEU A 161 6.75 12.62 -1.08
CA LEU A 161 7.24 12.52 -2.45
C LEU A 161 8.60 13.21 -2.61
N ALA A 162 8.81 14.38 -2.01
CA ALA A 162 10.09 15.07 -1.98
C ALA A 162 11.20 14.19 -1.37
N ASN A 163 10.90 13.49 -0.27
CA ASN A 163 11.83 12.54 0.36
C ASN A 163 12.12 11.32 -0.54
N ILE A 164 11.09 10.77 -1.20
CA ILE A 164 11.25 9.67 -2.16
C ILE A 164 12.11 10.12 -3.35
N VAL A 165 11.90 11.33 -3.87
CA VAL A 165 12.66 11.91 -4.97
C VAL A 165 14.12 12.14 -4.57
N ALA A 166 14.35 12.72 -3.40
CA ALA A 166 15.69 12.89 -2.85
C ALA A 166 16.39 11.53 -2.75
N GLN A 167 15.74 10.53 -2.16
CA GLN A 167 16.33 9.18 -2.03
C GLN A 167 16.55 8.50 -3.39
N THR A 168 15.62 8.67 -4.33
CA THR A 168 15.77 8.15 -5.69
C THR A 168 17.04 8.71 -6.34
N GLY A 169 17.29 10.01 -6.20
CA GLY A 169 18.51 10.60 -6.73
C GLY A 169 19.79 10.05 -6.07
N ALA A 170 19.79 9.78 -4.74
CA ALA A 170 20.94 9.19 -4.05
C ALA A 170 21.20 7.78 -4.57
N THR A 171 20.11 7.04 -4.79
CA THR A 171 20.11 5.69 -5.33
C THR A 171 20.72 5.69 -6.73
N VAL A 172 20.25 6.59 -7.61
CA VAL A 172 20.74 6.72 -8.99
C VAL A 172 22.21 7.12 -9.03
N GLN A 173 22.65 8.10 -8.24
CA GLN A 173 24.07 8.48 -8.18
C GLN A 173 24.97 7.34 -7.69
N SER A 174 24.50 6.60 -6.69
CA SER A 174 25.22 5.42 -6.21
C SER A 174 25.30 4.35 -7.29
N PHE A 175 24.22 4.15 -8.05
CA PHE A 175 24.23 3.26 -9.21
C PHE A 175 25.16 3.75 -10.33
N GLU A 176 25.33 5.05 -10.58
CA GLU A 176 26.31 5.61 -11.54
C GLU A 176 27.75 5.26 -11.23
N SER A 177 28.12 5.25 -9.95
CA SER A 177 29.45 4.77 -9.56
C SER A 177 29.68 3.28 -9.89
N ILE A 178 28.60 2.51 -9.99
CA ILE A 178 28.60 1.09 -10.36
C ILE A 178 28.48 0.91 -11.90
N PHE A 179 27.75 1.79 -12.60
CA PHE A 179 27.50 1.77 -14.05
C PHE A 179 28.73 1.94 -14.94
N PHE A 180 29.89 2.31 -14.38
CA PHE A 180 31.16 2.13 -15.10
C PHE A 180 31.39 0.67 -15.57
N LYS A 181 30.58 -0.29 -15.07
CA LYS A 181 30.40 -1.66 -15.61
C LYS A 181 28.95 -1.83 -16.10
N HIS A 182 28.76 -2.35 -17.32
CA HIS A 182 27.46 -2.38 -18.04
C HIS A 182 26.39 -3.23 -17.35
N GLU A 183 25.57 -2.65 -16.48
CA GLU A 183 24.51 -3.36 -15.75
C GLU A 183 23.23 -2.51 -15.58
N SER A 184 22.12 -3.16 -15.26
CA SER A 184 20.87 -2.53 -14.82
C SER A 184 20.76 -2.68 -13.31
N HIS A 185 20.29 -1.63 -12.62
CA HIS A 185 20.14 -1.65 -11.17
C HIS A 185 18.76 -1.14 -10.76
N GLU A 186 18.20 -1.77 -9.73
CA GLU A 186 16.90 -1.44 -9.16
C GLU A 186 16.92 -1.56 -7.64
N LYS A 187 16.13 -0.73 -6.96
CA LYS A 187 15.90 -0.77 -5.52
C LYS A 187 14.46 -0.35 -5.23
N THR A 188 13.73 -1.20 -4.51
CA THR A 188 12.39 -0.85 -4.00
C THR A 188 12.53 0.21 -2.93
N LEU A 189 11.72 1.26 -3.01
CA LEU A 189 11.65 2.35 -2.01
C LEU A 189 10.38 2.25 -1.15
N VAL A 190 9.28 1.81 -1.76
CA VAL A 190 7.97 1.64 -1.12
C VAL A 190 7.37 0.33 -1.61
N ASP A 191 6.82 -0.46 -0.70
CA ASP A 191 5.95 -1.60 -0.99
C ASP A 191 4.94 -1.73 0.14
N ILE A 192 3.74 -1.20 -0.08
CA ILE A 192 2.70 -1.13 0.94
C ILE A 192 1.40 -1.75 0.43
N GLY A 193 0.87 -2.70 1.18
CA GLY A 193 -0.50 -3.20 1.05
C GLY A 193 -1.42 -2.51 2.03
N ILE A 194 -2.61 -2.12 1.58
CA ILE A 194 -3.62 -1.44 2.38
C ILE A 194 -4.96 -2.15 2.23
N LEU A 195 -5.64 -2.37 3.36
CA LEU A 195 -7.04 -2.78 3.42
C LEU A 195 -7.89 -1.61 3.93
N ARG A 196 -8.60 -0.96 3.02
CA ARG A 196 -9.60 0.05 3.36
C ARG A 196 -10.90 -0.63 3.77
N PHE A 197 -11.33 -0.35 4.99
CA PHE A 197 -12.57 -0.87 5.56
C PHE A 197 -13.79 -0.24 4.89
N PRO A 198 -14.92 -0.98 4.80
CA PRO A 198 -16.17 -0.39 4.38
C PRO A 198 -16.62 0.68 5.39
N ASP A 199 -17.27 1.71 4.88
CA ASP A 199 -17.97 2.72 5.66
C ASP A 199 -19.38 2.94 5.06
N ILE A 200 -20.13 3.89 5.61
CA ILE A 200 -21.51 4.17 5.16
C ILE A 200 -21.53 4.65 3.70
N ASP A 201 -20.54 5.44 3.29
CA ASP A 201 -20.47 6.04 1.95
C ASP A 201 -19.88 5.05 0.92
N LYS A 202 -19.02 4.15 1.38
CA LYS A 202 -18.28 3.17 0.58
C LYS A 202 -18.45 1.78 1.19
N PRO A 203 -19.56 1.08 0.89
CA PRO A 203 -19.94 -0.18 1.51
C PRO A 203 -19.22 -1.39 0.90
N PHE A 204 -17.89 -1.34 0.82
CA PHE A 204 -17.03 -2.41 0.31
C PHE A 204 -15.65 -2.34 0.94
N PHE A 205 -15.00 -3.50 1.08
CA PHE A 205 -13.56 -3.52 1.31
C PHE A 205 -12.84 -3.12 0.03
N LYS A 206 -11.82 -2.29 0.13
CA LYS A 206 -10.89 -2.05 -0.97
C LYS A 206 -9.49 -2.42 -0.54
N VAL A 207 -8.91 -3.40 -1.21
CA VAL A 207 -7.52 -3.79 -0.99
C VAL A 207 -6.68 -3.24 -2.12
N TYR A 208 -5.53 -2.65 -1.80
CA TYR A 208 -4.63 -2.12 -2.82
C TYR A 208 -3.17 -2.19 -2.40
N ARG A 209 -2.29 -2.24 -3.39
CA ARG A 209 -0.84 -2.25 -3.22
C ARG A 209 -0.25 -1.11 -4.02
N ILE A 210 0.68 -0.39 -3.40
CA ILE A 210 1.52 0.61 -4.05
C ILE A 210 2.96 0.15 -3.89
N LYS A 211 3.65 -0.05 -5.02
CA LYS A 211 5.07 -0.36 -5.03
C LYS A 211 5.83 0.61 -5.92
N LEU A 212 6.87 1.23 -5.36
CA LEU A 212 7.74 2.18 -6.05
C LEU A 212 9.15 1.63 -6.07
N THR A 213 9.73 1.53 -7.26
CA THR A 213 11.08 1.00 -7.48
C THR A 213 11.90 2.02 -8.25
N ALA A 214 12.97 2.51 -7.63
CA ALA A 214 13.96 3.33 -8.31
C ALA A 214 14.86 2.43 -9.16
N TRP A 215 15.19 2.85 -10.36
CA TRP A 215 16.06 2.08 -11.26
C TRP A 215 16.92 2.99 -12.12
N SER A 216 17.97 2.39 -12.67
CA SER A 216 18.79 3.00 -13.69
C SER A 216 19.41 1.95 -14.60
N SER A 217 19.62 2.34 -15.85
CA SER A 217 20.04 1.49 -16.94
C SER A 217 21.00 2.25 -17.85
N SER A 218 22.12 1.62 -18.19
CA SER A 218 23.09 2.13 -19.16
C SER A 218 23.14 1.18 -20.34
N ALA A 219 22.79 1.65 -21.53
CA ALA A 219 22.96 0.92 -22.78
C ALA A 219 24.07 1.56 -23.61
N ARG A 220 25.04 0.76 -24.07
CA ARG A 220 26.11 1.22 -24.97
C ARG A 220 25.96 0.59 -26.34
N VAL A 221 25.65 1.40 -27.36
CA VAL A 221 25.60 0.95 -28.75
C VAL A 221 26.70 1.66 -29.54
N LEU A 222 27.67 0.86 -30.00
CA LEU A 222 28.77 1.21 -30.91
C LEU A 222 29.76 2.29 -30.40
N MET A 223 29.31 3.45 -29.91
CA MET A 223 30.05 4.46 -29.10
C MET A 223 29.12 5.44 -28.36
N ILE A 224 27.79 5.33 -28.53
CA ILE A 224 26.80 6.15 -27.85
C ILE A 224 26.41 5.42 -26.57
N GLN A 225 26.55 6.11 -25.43
CA GLN A 225 26.07 5.66 -24.14
C GLN A 225 24.74 6.37 -23.87
N GLU A 226 23.68 5.58 -23.71
CA GLU A 226 22.37 6.06 -23.29
C GLU A 226 22.16 5.66 -21.83
N ASP A 227 22.30 6.64 -20.94
CA ASP A 227 22.03 6.49 -19.51
C ASP A 227 20.60 6.98 -19.22
N GLN A 228 19.81 6.09 -18.64
CA GLN A 228 18.45 6.36 -18.19
C GLN A 228 18.31 6.03 -16.71
N ASN A 229 17.53 6.84 -16.01
CA ASN A 229 17.13 6.59 -14.64
C ASN A 229 15.65 6.95 -14.47
N GLY A 230 15.06 6.43 -13.41
CA GLY A 230 13.65 6.68 -13.17
C GLY A 230 13.05 5.95 -12.00
N ILE A 231 11.74 6.10 -11.89
CA ILE A 231 10.91 5.43 -10.90
C ILE A 231 9.90 4.58 -11.68
N THR A 232 9.83 3.29 -11.36
CA THR A 232 8.72 2.43 -11.77
C THR A 232 7.72 2.39 -10.63
N GLY A 233 6.45 2.63 -10.96
CA GLY A 233 5.35 2.48 -10.04
C GLY A 233 4.45 1.34 -10.45
N GLU A 234 3.97 0.58 -9.46
CA GLU A 234 2.99 -0.48 -9.61
C GLU A 234 1.82 -0.19 -8.66
N PHE A 235 0.61 -0.18 -9.19
CA PHE A 235 -0.62 0.01 -8.44
C PHE A 235 -1.60 -1.13 -8.76
N ASN A 236 -1.93 -1.90 -7.72
CA ASN A 236 -2.93 -2.94 -7.80
C ASN A 236 -4.09 -2.59 -6.88
N ALA A 237 -5.33 -2.78 -7.31
CA ALA A 237 -6.48 -2.59 -6.44
C ALA A 237 -7.62 -3.55 -6.78
N ARG A 238 -8.40 -3.90 -5.75
CA ARG A 238 -9.63 -4.68 -5.91
C ARG A 238 -10.63 -4.36 -4.82
N ASN A 239 -11.90 -4.31 -5.20
CA ASN A 239 -13.01 -4.14 -4.27
C ASN A 239 -13.66 -5.50 -3.95
N PHE A 240 -14.15 -5.63 -2.72
CA PHE A 240 -14.90 -6.78 -2.25
C PHE A 240 -16.17 -6.34 -1.53
N ARG A 241 -17.30 -6.91 -1.94
CA ARG A 241 -18.62 -6.65 -1.36
C ARG A 241 -19.10 -7.84 -0.53
N PRO A 242 -20.11 -7.64 0.34
CA PRO A 242 -20.75 -8.75 1.02
C PRO A 242 -21.45 -9.66 0.00
N ARG A 243 -21.14 -10.95 0.04
CA ARG A 243 -21.84 -11.96 -0.77
C ARG A 243 -23.22 -12.24 -0.15
N ALA A 244 -24.21 -11.45 -0.56
CA ALA A 244 -25.54 -11.45 0.04
C ALA A 244 -26.18 -12.85 0.10
N SER A 245 -26.04 -13.64 -0.97
CA SER A 245 -26.60 -15.00 -1.06
C SER A 245 -26.10 -15.96 0.02
N VAL A 246 -24.84 -15.81 0.46
CA VAL A 246 -24.27 -16.62 1.54
C VAL A 246 -24.69 -16.07 2.89
N ILE A 247 -24.62 -14.75 3.07
CA ILE A 247 -24.91 -14.09 4.35
C ILE A 247 -26.38 -14.26 4.73
N GLU A 248 -27.30 -14.13 3.77
CA GLU A 248 -28.74 -14.33 3.99
C GLU A 248 -29.09 -15.77 4.36
N GLY A 249 -28.29 -16.74 3.91
CA GLY A 249 -28.45 -18.15 4.27
C GLY A 249 -27.89 -18.51 5.66
N MET A 250 -27.23 -17.57 6.36
CA MET A 250 -26.70 -17.81 7.70
C MET A 250 -27.81 -17.81 8.76
N LYS A 251 -27.63 -18.62 9.80
CA LYS A 251 -28.50 -18.60 10.99
C LYS A 251 -28.47 -17.22 11.65
N GLU A 252 -29.62 -16.76 12.13
CA GLU A 252 -29.77 -15.45 12.79
C GLU A 252 -28.84 -15.30 14.00
N GLU A 253 -28.64 -16.37 14.78
CA GLU A 253 -27.73 -16.35 15.92
C GLU A 253 -26.28 -16.10 15.48
N THR A 254 -25.86 -16.73 14.37
CA THR A 254 -24.52 -16.54 13.81
C THR A 254 -24.32 -15.11 13.32
N LYS A 255 -25.32 -14.54 12.65
CA LYS A 255 -25.27 -13.14 12.19
C LYS A 255 -25.16 -12.17 13.37
N LYS A 256 -25.97 -12.34 14.41
CA LYS A 256 -25.90 -11.52 15.64
C LYS A 256 -24.53 -11.59 16.32
N LEU A 257 -23.91 -12.77 16.40
CA LEU A 257 -22.56 -12.92 16.95
C LEU A 257 -21.51 -12.20 16.09
N ALA A 258 -21.60 -12.31 14.77
CA ALA A 258 -20.69 -11.63 13.86
C ALA A 258 -20.86 -10.11 13.91
N VAL A 259 -22.09 -9.60 14.02
CA VAL A 259 -22.40 -8.18 14.22
C VAL A 259 -21.77 -7.65 15.50
N ALA A 260 -21.98 -8.33 16.62
CA ALA A 260 -21.41 -7.93 17.91
C ALA A 260 -19.88 -7.95 17.88
N GLU A 261 -19.28 -8.93 17.20
CA GLU A 261 -17.84 -8.97 17.00
C GLU A 261 -17.33 -7.79 16.17
N ALA A 262 -17.98 -7.47 15.05
CA ALA A 262 -17.59 -6.33 14.22
C ALA A 262 -17.63 -5.02 15.01
N GLU A 263 -18.68 -4.80 15.79
CA GLU A 263 -18.78 -3.62 16.67
C GLU A 263 -17.68 -3.60 17.74
N SER A 264 -17.31 -4.75 18.30
CA SER A 264 -16.24 -4.85 19.30
C SER A 264 -14.84 -4.52 18.77
N LEU A 265 -14.62 -4.63 17.45
CA LEU A 265 -13.35 -4.23 16.82
C LEU A 265 -13.12 -2.72 16.84
N PHE A 266 -14.18 -1.92 17.02
CA PHE A 266 -14.12 -0.47 17.00
C PHE A 266 -14.61 0.19 18.29
N GLY A 267 -15.27 -0.57 19.17
CA GLY A 267 -15.85 -0.13 20.45
C GLY A 267 -14.86 0.19 21.57
#